data_AF-A0A2G6IAS3-F1
#
_entry.id   AF-A0A2G6IAS3-F1
#
_cell.length_a   1.000
_cell.length_b   1.000
_cell.length_c   1.000
_cell.angle_alpha   90.00
_cell.angle_beta   90.00
_cell.angle_gamma   90.00
#
_symmetry.space_group_name_H-M   'P 1'
#
loop_
_entity.id
_entity.type
_entity.pdbx_description
1 polymer ?
#
loop_
_entity_poly.entity_id
_entity_poly.type
_entity_poly.pdbx_seq_one_letter_code
_entity_poly.pdbx_strand_id
1 'polypeptide(L)'
;MSEAQFTKRVFSGIKPSGGMTLGNYLGAIKRWVQMQGEDYQTIYCVVDLHAITVWQAPDELRRSTHEVAAAMIASGIDPAQSILFNQSRVSAHAELGWLLNCVARVGWMNRMTQFKDKAGKNAEKVSLGLYAYPALMAADILAYHATHVPVGEDQKQHVELTRDIAAKFNHDYGVDFFPLTEPVIEGPGMRVMNLRDGTKKMSKSGESDMERINMLDDADRIAKKFRKARTDPEALPSEMAGLEARPEAKNLVEIYAALAEMPGEAVLAEFGGQGWGRFKPALAELAVEKLSPISAEMKRLMDAPDELDALLATGAEKAAEISGPVLERTFGIMGFVRGR
;
A
#
# COMPACT_ATOMS: atom_id res chain seq x y z
N MET A 1 -18.99 -25.48 19.59
CA MET A 1 -17.61 -25.18 19.16
C MET A 1 -17.32 -23.77 19.63
N SER A 2 -16.31 -23.56 20.48
CA SER A 2 -15.90 -22.18 20.79
C SER A 2 -15.33 -21.59 19.51
N GLU A 3 -15.77 -20.39 19.11
CA GLU A 3 -15.17 -19.65 18.00
C GLU A 3 -13.66 -19.58 18.22
N ALA A 4 -12.86 -19.96 17.23
CA ALA A 4 -11.41 -19.81 17.32
C ALA A 4 -11.06 -18.33 17.51
N GLN A 5 -10.43 -18.00 18.64
CA GLN A 5 -10.01 -16.62 18.91
C GLN A 5 -8.66 -16.35 18.23
N PHE A 6 -8.69 -15.64 17.11
CA PHE A 6 -7.48 -15.24 16.39
C PHE A 6 -6.86 -13.97 17.00
N THR A 7 -5.53 -13.89 17.00
CA THR A 7 -4.81 -12.64 17.29
C THR A 7 -5.27 -11.55 16.32
N LYS A 8 -5.62 -10.37 16.84
CA LYS A 8 -5.90 -9.21 16.00
C LYS A 8 -4.64 -8.83 15.23
N ARG A 9 -4.67 -9.11 13.93
CA ARG A 9 -3.54 -8.93 13.02
C ARG A 9 -3.98 -8.24 11.74
N VAL A 10 -3.20 -7.24 11.36
CA VAL A 10 -3.36 -6.43 10.16
C VAL A 10 -2.32 -6.85 9.14
N PHE A 11 -2.75 -7.19 7.93
CA PHE A 11 -1.83 -7.43 6.81
C PHE A 11 -2.02 -6.36 5.72
N SER A 12 -0.93 -5.73 5.30
CA SER A 12 -0.92 -4.73 4.24
C SER A 12 0.18 -5.02 3.22
N GLY A 13 -0.20 -5.20 1.96
CA GLY A 13 0.71 -5.45 0.84
C GLY A 13 0.90 -4.21 -0.03
N ILE A 14 2.15 -3.90 -0.41
CA ILE A 14 2.48 -2.82 -1.34
C ILE A 14 3.32 -3.33 -2.51
N LYS A 15 2.89 -3.04 -3.74
CA LYS A 15 3.63 -3.45 -4.95
C LYS A 15 4.91 -2.63 -5.10
N PRO A 16 6.08 -3.26 -5.31
CA PRO A 16 7.34 -2.58 -5.63
C PRO A 16 7.26 -2.04 -7.06
N SER A 17 6.67 -0.87 -7.20
CA SER A 17 6.33 -0.31 -8.50
C SER A 17 7.23 0.87 -8.90
N GLY A 18 8.13 1.28 -7.99
CA GLY A 18 9.08 2.38 -8.15
C GLY A 18 8.40 3.76 -8.21
N GLY A 19 9.19 4.81 -7.99
CA GLY A 19 8.74 6.19 -8.10
C GLY A 19 7.67 6.54 -7.06
N MET A 20 7.96 6.25 -5.80
CA MET A 20 7.07 6.58 -4.69
C MET A 20 6.77 8.08 -4.66
N THR A 21 5.48 8.42 -4.64
CA THR A 21 5.01 9.82 -4.64
C THR A 21 4.39 10.22 -3.31
N LEU A 22 4.21 11.52 -3.10
CA LEU A 22 3.45 12.05 -1.96
C LEU A 22 2.05 11.45 -1.86
N GLY A 23 1.43 11.12 -3.00
CA GLY A 23 0.14 10.44 -3.03
C GLY A 23 0.17 9.03 -2.42
N ASN A 24 1.29 8.31 -2.51
CA ASN A 24 1.44 7.02 -1.86
C ASN A 24 1.63 7.18 -0.34
N TYR A 25 2.41 8.18 0.06
CA TYR A 25 2.67 8.48 1.47
C TYR A 25 1.39 8.90 2.21
N LEU A 26 0.72 9.97 1.76
CA LEU A 26 -0.53 10.47 2.38
C LEU A 26 -1.71 9.55 2.12
N GLY A 27 -1.69 8.82 1.00
CA GLY A 27 -2.76 7.92 0.61
C GLY A 27 -2.78 6.60 1.36
N ALA A 28 -1.66 6.12 1.90
CA ALA A 28 -1.60 4.81 2.58
C ALA A 28 -0.59 4.76 3.73
N ILE A 29 0.69 5.04 3.48
CA ILE A 29 1.77 4.76 4.44
C ILE A 29 1.58 5.53 5.75
N LYS A 30 1.16 6.80 5.69
CA LYS A 30 0.90 7.59 6.90
C LYS A 30 -0.13 6.94 7.83
N ARG A 31 -1.18 6.31 7.28
CA ARG A 31 -2.16 5.58 8.09
C ARG A 31 -1.58 4.29 8.66
N TRP A 32 -0.80 3.56 7.87
CA TRP A 32 -0.08 2.39 8.38
C TRP A 32 0.80 2.72 9.59
N VAL A 33 1.52 3.84 9.55
CA VAL A 33 2.31 4.30 10.69
C VAL A 33 1.46 4.52 11.94
N GLN A 34 0.24 5.04 11.79
CA GLN A 34 -0.71 5.26 12.88
C GLN A 34 -1.36 3.97 13.41
N MET A 35 -1.35 2.89 12.61
CA MET A 35 -1.87 1.57 13.03
C MET A 35 -0.87 0.76 13.86
N GLN A 36 0.40 1.16 13.90
CA GLN A 36 1.39 0.51 14.74
C GLN A 36 1.05 0.74 16.22
N GLY A 37 1.11 -0.31 17.03
CA GLY A 37 0.81 -0.20 18.46
C GLY A 37 0.36 -1.53 19.06
N GLU A 38 -0.23 -1.45 20.25
CA GLU A 38 -0.60 -2.63 21.05
C GLU A 38 -1.92 -3.30 20.59
N ASP A 39 -2.77 -2.57 19.88
CA ASP A 39 -4.10 -3.06 19.47
C ASP A 39 -4.06 -4.14 18.38
N TYR A 40 -3.03 -4.07 17.51
CA TYR A 40 -2.87 -4.94 16.36
C TYR A 40 -1.42 -5.35 16.17
N GLN A 41 -1.19 -6.64 15.88
CA GLN A 41 0.07 -7.03 15.26
C GLN A 41 0.02 -6.64 13.77
N THR A 42 0.91 -5.75 13.34
CA THR A 42 0.95 -5.22 11.98
C THR A 42 2.01 -5.92 11.13
N ILE A 43 1.62 -6.29 9.92
CA ILE A 43 2.48 -6.94 8.92
C ILE A 43 2.43 -6.15 7.61
N TYR A 44 3.58 -5.63 7.20
CA TYR A 44 3.79 -4.91 5.96
C TYR A 44 4.65 -5.73 5.01
N CYS A 45 4.13 -6.00 3.83
CA CYS A 45 4.76 -6.88 2.85
C CYS A 45 4.99 -6.14 1.52
N VAL A 46 6.24 -6.05 1.09
CA VAL A 46 6.57 -5.62 -0.27
C VAL A 46 6.32 -6.79 -1.22
N VAL A 47 5.23 -6.73 -1.99
CA VAL A 47 4.71 -7.87 -2.77
C VAL A 47 5.38 -8.02 -4.15
N ASP A 48 6.64 -8.45 -4.14
CA ASP A 48 7.45 -8.67 -5.34
C ASP A 48 6.97 -9.84 -6.23
N LEU A 49 6.37 -10.90 -5.68
CA LEU A 49 5.75 -11.97 -6.49
C LEU A 49 4.52 -11.47 -7.24
N HIS A 50 3.77 -10.52 -6.69
CA HIS A 50 2.66 -9.87 -7.41
C HIS A 50 3.14 -8.92 -8.51
N ALA A 51 4.33 -8.34 -8.39
CA ALA A 51 4.87 -7.41 -9.37
C ALA A 51 5.17 -8.10 -10.71
N ILE A 52 5.65 -9.35 -10.67
CA ILE A 52 6.03 -10.13 -11.86
C ILE A 52 4.85 -10.74 -12.63
N THR A 53 3.60 -10.48 -12.19
CA THR A 53 2.39 -10.82 -12.99
C THR A 53 2.35 -10.08 -14.32
N VAL A 54 3.08 -8.97 -14.41
CA VAL A 54 3.44 -8.26 -15.64
C VAL A 54 4.97 -8.16 -15.72
N TRP A 55 5.51 -7.97 -16.93
CA TRP A 55 6.96 -7.88 -17.13
C TRP A 55 7.59 -6.77 -16.27
N GLN A 56 8.75 -7.07 -15.68
CA GLN A 56 9.58 -6.15 -14.93
C GLN A 56 11.03 -6.25 -15.44
N ALA A 57 11.72 -5.12 -15.58
CA ALA A 57 13.17 -5.16 -15.73
C ALA A 57 13.79 -5.64 -14.39
N PRO A 58 14.68 -6.64 -14.37
CA PRO A 58 15.19 -7.23 -13.13
C PRO A 58 15.83 -6.21 -12.17
N ASP A 59 16.63 -5.29 -12.71
CA ASP A 59 17.30 -4.27 -11.90
C ASP A 59 16.32 -3.23 -11.36
N GLU A 60 15.27 -2.91 -12.13
CA GLU A 60 14.22 -1.99 -11.68
C GLU A 60 13.36 -2.62 -10.58
N LEU A 61 13.04 -3.92 -10.67
CA LEU A 61 12.30 -4.62 -9.63
C LEU A 61 13.10 -4.63 -8.32
N ARG A 62 14.39 -4.98 -8.39
CA ARG A 62 15.28 -4.96 -7.21
C ARG A 62 15.32 -3.58 -6.56
N ARG A 63 15.59 -2.55 -7.37
CA ARG A 63 15.62 -1.15 -6.89
C ARG A 63 14.27 -0.72 -6.32
N SER A 64 13.16 -1.09 -6.95
CA SER A 64 11.81 -0.71 -6.50
C SER A 64 11.40 -1.40 -5.20
N THR A 65 11.86 -2.63 -4.97
CA THR A 65 11.66 -3.33 -3.70
C THR A 65 12.38 -2.61 -2.57
N HIS A 66 13.65 -2.23 -2.78
CA HIS A 66 14.41 -1.42 -1.83
C HIS A 66 13.79 -0.04 -1.63
N GLU A 67 13.41 0.66 -2.70
CA GLU A 67 12.82 2.00 -2.62
C GLU A 67 11.53 2.01 -1.79
N VAL A 68 10.65 1.02 -1.98
CA VAL A 68 9.40 0.92 -1.24
C VAL A 68 9.64 0.55 0.23
N ALA A 69 10.59 -0.35 0.52
CA ALA A 69 10.97 -0.67 1.90
C ALA A 69 11.57 0.54 2.63
N ALA A 70 12.51 1.25 1.98
CA ALA A 70 13.10 2.48 2.50
C ALA A 70 12.04 3.56 2.72
N ALA A 71 11.08 3.72 1.79
CA ALA A 71 9.98 4.66 1.93
C ALA A 71 9.12 4.37 3.16
N MET A 72 8.80 3.10 3.43
CA MET A 72 8.01 2.72 4.61
C MET A 72 8.77 3.02 5.91
N ILE A 73 10.04 2.63 6.00
CA ILE A 73 10.88 2.86 7.19
C ILE A 73 11.04 4.36 7.45
N ALA A 74 11.46 5.11 6.44
CA ALA A 74 11.67 6.55 6.55
C ALA A 74 10.39 7.34 6.85
N SER A 75 9.23 6.81 6.46
CA SER A 75 7.92 7.39 6.78
C SER A 75 7.46 7.11 8.21
N GLY A 76 8.12 6.19 8.93
CA GLY A 76 7.84 5.87 10.33
C GLY A 76 7.40 4.43 10.61
N ILE A 77 7.41 3.52 9.63
CA ILE A 77 7.20 2.10 9.92
C ILE A 77 8.42 1.59 10.68
N ASP A 78 8.20 1.18 11.92
CA ASP A 78 9.25 0.75 12.84
C ASP A 78 9.33 -0.79 12.85
N PRO A 79 10.41 -1.40 12.34
CA PRO A 79 10.59 -2.86 12.35
C PRO A 79 10.69 -3.50 13.75
N ALA A 80 10.82 -2.69 14.80
CA ALA A 80 10.71 -3.15 16.18
C ALA A 80 9.24 -3.37 16.62
N GLN A 81 8.31 -2.57 16.09
CA GLN A 81 6.87 -2.63 16.41
C GLN A 81 6.08 -3.47 15.40
N SER A 82 6.48 -3.42 14.13
CA SER A 82 5.80 -4.07 13.01
C SER A 82 6.71 -5.08 12.31
N ILE A 83 6.12 -6.03 11.60
CA ILE A 83 6.87 -6.94 10.72
C ILE A 83 6.92 -6.32 9.32
N LEU A 84 8.11 -6.01 8.83
CA LEU A 84 8.34 -5.49 7.48
C LEU A 84 9.29 -6.41 6.70
N PHE A 85 8.85 -6.93 5.56
CA PHE A 85 9.64 -7.83 4.71
C PHE A 85 9.19 -7.73 3.24
N ASN A 86 9.95 -8.35 2.33
CA ASN A 86 9.50 -8.57 0.94
C ASN A 86 9.05 -10.02 0.73
N GLN A 87 7.97 -10.18 -0.02
CA GLN A 87 7.16 -11.41 -0.12
C GLN A 87 7.98 -12.64 -0.50
N SER A 88 8.87 -12.52 -1.48
CA SER A 88 9.70 -13.64 -1.97
C SER A 88 10.68 -14.22 -0.94
N ARG A 89 10.94 -13.55 0.20
CA ARG A 89 11.78 -14.10 1.28
C ARG A 89 11.07 -15.16 2.13
N VAL A 90 9.75 -15.28 2.05
CA VAL A 90 8.96 -16.21 2.87
C VAL A 90 8.23 -17.19 1.95
N SER A 91 8.69 -18.45 1.92
CA SER A 91 8.18 -19.45 0.98
C SER A 91 6.71 -19.79 1.17
N ALA A 92 6.18 -19.61 2.39
CA ALA A 92 4.80 -19.87 2.74
C ALA A 92 3.80 -19.16 1.82
N HIS A 93 4.13 -17.98 1.30
CA HIS A 93 3.30 -17.28 0.33
C HIS A 93 3.06 -18.11 -0.94
N ALA A 94 4.12 -18.62 -1.55
CA ALA A 94 4.04 -19.38 -2.79
C ALA A 94 3.48 -20.79 -2.55
N GLU A 95 3.93 -21.46 -1.47
CA GLU A 95 3.46 -22.80 -1.13
C GLU A 95 1.96 -22.80 -0.79
N LEU A 96 1.52 -21.91 0.10
CA LEU A 96 0.10 -21.76 0.42
C LEU A 96 -0.69 -21.26 -0.80
N GLY A 97 -0.11 -20.39 -1.63
CA GLY A 97 -0.71 -19.96 -2.89
C GLY A 97 -1.07 -21.13 -3.80
N TRP A 98 -0.18 -22.13 -3.91
CA TRP A 98 -0.48 -23.36 -4.65
C TRP A 98 -1.61 -24.17 -3.99
N LEU A 99 -1.56 -24.36 -2.67
CA LEU A 99 -2.60 -25.08 -1.94
C LEU A 99 -3.98 -24.42 -2.12
N LEU A 100 -4.05 -23.10 -2.03
CA LEU A 100 -5.29 -22.34 -2.18
C LEU A 100 -5.77 -22.27 -3.64
N ASN A 101 -4.89 -22.40 -4.63
CA ASN A 101 -5.32 -22.61 -6.02
C ASN A 101 -6.15 -23.90 -6.18
N CYS A 102 -5.90 -24.93 -5.37
CA CYS A 102 -6.69 -26.17 -5.37
C CYS A 102 -8.05 -26.02 -4.67
N VAL A 103 -8.24 -24.96 -3.87
CA VAL A 103 -9.49 -24.64 -3.18
C VAL A 103 -10.34 -23.67 -4.02
N ALA A 104 -9.69 -22.65 -4.58
CA ALA A 104 -10.35 -21.59 -5.32
C ALA A 104 -10.96 -22.09 -6.63
N ARG A 105 -12.19 -21.70 -6.92
CA ARG A 105 -12.89 -22.14 -8.14
C ARG A 105 -12.53 -21.24 -9.31
N VAL A 106 -12.30 -21.84 -10.48
CA VAL A 106 -12.13 -21.13 -11.78
C VAL A 106 -13.24 -20.09 -12.01
N GLY A 107 -14.49 -20.44 -11.70
CA GLY A 107 -15.62 -19.52 -11.84
C GLY A 107 -15.54 -18.26 -10.96
N TRP A 108 -14.83 -18.31 -9.83
CA TRP A 108 -14.60 -17.14 -8.96
C TRP A 108 -13.57 -16.20 -9.59
N MET A 109 -12.46 -16.76 -10.09
CA MET A 109 -11.42 -16.01 -10.79
C MET A 109 -11.96 -15.33 -12.05
N ASN A 110 -12.83 -16.01 -12.81
CA ASN A 110 -13.48 -15.45 -14.00
C ASN A 110 -14.35 -14.20 -13.73
N ARG A 111 -14.75 -13.96 -12.47
CA ARG A 111 -15.56 -12.80 -12.07
C ARG A 111 -14.73 -11.63 -11.57
N MET A 112 -13.42 -11.78 -11.41
CA MET A 112 -12.54 -10.70 -10.96
C MET A 112 -12.48 -9.59 -12.00
N THR A 113 -12.90 -8.38 -11.62
CA THR A 113 -12.94 -7.22 -12.53
C THR A 113 -11.54 -6.84 -12.98
N GLN A 114 -10.58 -6.84 -12.05
CA GLN A 114 -9.18 -6.51 -12.36
C GLN A 114 -8.54 -7.43 -13.40
N PHE A 115 -8.92 -8.72 -13.43
CA PHE A 115 -8.46 -9.62 -14.48
C PHE A 115 -9.05 -9.20 -15.83
N LYS A 116 -10.37 -8.98 -15.89
CA LYS A 116 -11.06 -8.55 -17.13
C LYS A 116 -10.50 -7.24 -17.68
N ASP A 117 -10.25 -6.27 -16.80
CA ASP A 117 -9.74 -4.95 -17.18
C ASP A 117 -8.30 -5.03 -17.71
N LYS A 118 -7.43 -5.84 -17.08
CA LYS A 118 -6.02 -5.98 -17.50
C LYS A 118 -5.83 -6.95 -18.68
N ALA A 119 -6.66 -7.98 -18.78
CA ALA A 119 -6.65 -8.93 -19.88
C ALA A 119 -7.22 -8.32 -21.17
N GLY A 120 -8.22 -7.44 -21.02
CA GLY A 120 -8.89 -6.78 -22.13
C GLY A 120 -9.43 -7.78 -23.15
N LYS A 121 -9.29 -7.46 -24.44
CA LYS A 121 -9.77 -8.31 -25.55
C LYS A 121 -8.90 -9.53 -25.84
N ASN A 122 -7.69 -9.62 -25.28
CA ASN A 122 -6.70 -10.67 -25.59
C ASN A 122 -6.35 -11.48 -24.34
N ALA A 123 -7.36 -12.03 -23.66
CA ALA A 123 -7.18 -12.76 -22.42
C ALA A 123 -6.28 -14.01 -22.54
N GLU A 124 -6.12 -14.58 -23.73
CA GLU A 124 -5.20 -15.71 -23.97
C GLU A 124 -3.72 -15.31 -23.97
N LYS A 125 -3.41 -14.01 -24.13
CA LYS A 125 -2.02 -13.52 -24.17
C LYS A 125 -1.50 -13.08 -22.80
N VAL A 126 -2.36 -12.99 -21.79
CA VAL A 126 -1.91 -12.62 -20.44
C VAL A 126 -1.35 -13.82 -19.69
N SER A 127 -0.44 -13.55 -18.75
CA SER A 127 0.18 -14.59 -17.93
C SER A 127 -0.85 -15.31 -17.06
N LEU A 128 -0.63 -16.60 -16.79
CA LEU A 128 -1.41 -17.34 -15.80
C LEU A 128 -1.31 -16.66 -14.42
N GLY A 129 -0.18 -16.05 -14.08
CA GLY A 129 0.00 -15.29 -12.85
C GLY A 129 -1.00 -14.15 -12.73
N LEU A 130 -1.31 -13.42 -13.81
CA LEU A 130 -2.33 -12.36 -13.79
C LEU A 130 -3.75 -12.88 -13.52
N TYR A 131 -4.03 -14.14 -13.87
CA TYR A 131 -5.29 -14.79 -13.56
C TYR A 131 -5.34 -15.34 -12.13
N ALA A 132 -4.24 -15.93 -11.67
CA ALA A 132 -4.16 -16.67 -10.41
C ALA A 132 -3.73 -15.83 -9.19
N TYR A 133 -3.20 -14.61 -9.38
CA TYR A 133 -2.72 -13.79 -8.26
C TYR A 133 -3.76 -13.51 -7.16
N PRO A 134 -5.10 -13.50 -7.39
CA PRO A 134 -6.04 -13.34 -6.29
C PRO A 134 -5.96 -14.48 -5.25
N ALA A 135 -5.62 -15.71 -5.66
CA ALA A 135 -5.34 -16.79 -4.71
C ALA A 135 -3.99 -16.63 -4.00
N LEU A 136 -2.98 -16.07 -4.68
CA LEU A 136 -1.73 -15.70 -4.02
C LEU A 136 -1.98 -14.60 -2.97
N MET A 137 -2.84 -13.61 -3.27
CA MET A 137 -3.24 -12.59 -2.29
C MET A 137 -3.95 -13.21 -1.08
N ALA A 138 -4.82 -14.20 -1.29
CA ALA A 138 -5.43 -14.93 -0.20
C ALA A 138 -4.38 -15.66 0.65
N ALA A 139 -3.37 -16.27 0.03
CA ALA A 139 -2.26 -16.90 0.73
C ALA A 139 -1.43 -15.87 1.52
N ASP A 140 -1.19 -14.68 0.98
CA ASP A 140 -0.47 -13.62 1.67
C ASP A 140 -1.15 -13.20 2.98
N ILE A 141 -2.47 -13.18 2.99
CA ILE A 141 -3.29 -12.79 4.15
C ILE A 141 -3.39 -13.97 5.14
N LEU A 142 -3.76 -15.16 4.63
CA LEU A 142 -4.08 -16.32 5.44
C LEU A 142 -2.83 -17.01 6.02
N ALA A 143 -1.66 -16.88 5.39
CA ALA A 143 -0.40 -17.38 5.94
C ALA A 143 -0.13 -16.84 7.35
N TYR A 144 -0.65 -15.65 7.67
CA TYR A 144 -0.48 -15.04 8.99
C TYR A 144 -1.74 -15.11 9.86
N HIS A 145 -2.80 -15.81 9.42
CA HIS A 145 -4.13 -15.69 10.02
C HIS A 145 -4.53 -14.20 10.19
N ALA A 146 -4.28 -13.37 9.18
CA ALA A 146 -4.59 -11.95 9.28
C ALA A 146 -6.12 -11.75 9.35
N THR A 147 -6.53 -11.09 10.42
CA THR A 147 -7.95 -10.80 10.71
C THR A 147 -8.44 -9.53 10.02
N HIS A 148 -7.55 -8.59 9.71
CA HIS A 148 -7.89 -7.28 9.17
C HIS A 148 -6.99 -6.96 7.98
N VAL A 149 -7.56 -6.42 6.89
CA VAL A 149 -6.78 -5.98 5.71
C VAL A 149 -7.25 -4.59 5.28
N PRO A 150 -6.42 -3.55 5.44
CA PRO A 150 -6.68 -2.21 4.93
C PRO A 150 -6.66 -2.23 3.41
N VAL A 151 -7.78 -1.88 2.79
CA VAL A 151 -7.92 -1.89 1.33
C VAL A 151 -8.68 -0.68 0.82
N GLY A 152 -8.31 -0.22 -0.37
CA GLY A 152 -9.16 0.65 -1.17
C GLY A 152 -10.38 -0.11 -1.70
N GLU A 153 -11.40 0.64 -2.14
CA GLU A 153 -12.64 0.07 -2.70
C GLU A 153 -12.36 -0.88 -3.88
N ASP A 154 -11.30 -0.62 -4.66
CA ASP A 154 -10.90 -1.40 -5.83
C ASP A 154 -10.31 -2.79 -5.48
N GLN A 155 -9.82 -2.97 -4.25
CA GLN A 155 -9.26 -4.23 -3.76
C GLN A 155 -10.23 -5.01 -2.86
N LYS A 156 -11.40 -4.43 -2.52
CA LYS A 156 -12.41 -5.10 -1.69
C LYS A 156 -12.81 -6.47 -2.23
N GLN A 157 -12.98 -6.59 -3.55
CA GLN A 157 -13.35 -7.85 -4.19
C GLN A 157 -12.33 -8.99 -3.91
N HIS A 158 -11.04 -8.67 -3.80
CA HIS A 158 -10.02 -9.67 -3.49
C HIS A 158 -10.03 -10.11 -2.03
N VAL A 159 -10.39 -9.21 -1.11
CA VAL A 159 -10.58 -9.57 0.31
C VAL A 159 -11.82 -10.46 0.47
N GLU A 160 -12.91 -10.16 -0.25
CA GLU A 160 -14.08 -11.05 -0.30
C GLU A 160 -13.72 -12.44 -0.86
N LEU A 161 -12.92 -12.51 -1.93
CA LEU A 161 -12.44 -13.79 -2.44
C LEU A 161 -11.59 -14.54 -1.40
N THR A 162 -10.76 -13.83 -0.64
CA THR A 162 -9.96 -14.43 0.44
C THR A 162 -10.85 -15.07 1.50
N ARG A 163 -11.95 -14.39 1.87
CA ARG A 163 -12.98 -14.91 2.78
C ARG A 163 -13.68 -16.14 2.21
N ASP A 164 -14.05 -16.11 0.93
CA ASP A 164 -14.68 -17.26 0.24
C ASP A 164 -13.76 -18.50 0.22
N ILE A 165 -12.46 -18.29 -0.03
CA ILE A 165 -11.45 -19.36 -0.01
C ILE A 165 -11.28 -19.92 1.40
N ALA A 166 -11.16 -19.07 2.42
CA ALA A 166 -11.04 -19.49 3.83
C ALA A 166 -12.26 -20.29 4.29
N ALA A 167 -13.47 -19.76 4.03
CA ALA A 167 -14.73 -20.43 4.38
C ALA A 167 -14.86 -21.79 3.70
N LYS A 168 -14.50 -21.87 2.40
CA LYS A 168 -14.53 -23.12 1.65
C LYS A 168 -13.52 -24.14 2.19
N PHE A 169 -12.29 -23.73 2.48
CA PHE A 169 -11.28 -24.61 3.07
C PHE A 169 -11.77 -25.18 4.40
N ASN A 170 -12.22 -24.31 5.31
CA ASN A 170 -12.74 -24.70 6.61
C ASN A 170 -13.92 -25.70 6.48
N HIS A 171 -14.86 -25.43 5.57
CA HIS A 171 -16.00 -26.31 5.32
C HIS A 171 -15.58 -27.68 4.76
N ASP A 172 -14.79 -27.71 3.68
CA ASP A 172 -14.45 -28.94 2.98
C ASP A 172 -13.65 -29.91 3.85
N TYR A 173 -12.79 -29.38 4.73
CA TYR A 173 -11.97 -30.18 5.64
C TYR A 173 -12.57 -30.34 7.04
N GLY A 174 -13.75 -29.75 7.30
CA GLY A 174 -14.43 -29.85 8.60
C GLY A 174 -13.67 -29.23 9.76
N VAL A 175 -12.96 -28.12 9.53
CA VAL A 175 -12.11 -27.43 10.51
C VAL A 175 -12.52 -25.96 10.67
N ASP A 176 -12.14 -25.36 11.80
CA ASP A 176 -12.16 -23.90 12.00
C ASP A 176 -10.70 -23.43 12.09
N PHE A 177 -10.06 -23.28 10.92
CA PHE A 177 -8.61 -23.10 10.84
C PHE A 177 -8.21 -21.70 10.35
N PHE A 178 -8.77 -21.25 9.22
CA PHE A 178 -8.51 -19.92 8.68
C PHE A 178 -9.54 -18.90 9.15
N PRO A 179 -9.14 -17.66 9.52
CA PRO A 179 -10.08 -16.61 9.87
C PRO A 179 -10.82 -16.08 8.63
N LEU A 180 -12.03 -15.55 8.84
CA LEU A 180 -12.74 -14.77 7.84
C LEU A 180 -12.31 -13.30 7.94
N THR A 181 -11.21 -12.96 7.27
CA THR A 181 -10.60 -11.63 7.26
C THR A 181 -11.61 -10.51 7.01
N GLU A 182 -11.52 -9.41 7.76
CA GLU A 182 -12.35 -8.22 7.62
C GLU A 182 -11.65 -7.16 6.76
N PRO A 183 -12.32 -6.62 5.73
CA PRO A 183 -11.80 -5.46 5.01
C PRO A 183 -11.92 -4.23 5.90
N VAL A 184 -10.79 -3.61 6.24
CA VAL A 184 -10.78 -2.33 6.94
C VAL A 184 -10.87 -1.23 5.90
N ILE A 185 -12.09 -0.74 5.70
CA ILE A 185 -12.34 0.44 4.88
C ILE A 185 -12.10 1.66 5.76
N GLU A 186 -10.83 2.00 5.94
CA GLU A 186 -10.48 3.35 6.36
C GLU A 186 -10.93 4.26 5.22
N GLY A 187 -11.79 5.25 5.49
CA GLY A 187 -12.35 6.14 4.48
C GLY A 187 -11.30 6.63 3.47
N PRO A 188 -11.71 7.10 2.28
CA PRO A 188 -10.81 7.28 1.14
C PRO A 188 -9.53 8.00 1.57
N GLY A 189 -8.41 7.27 1.52
CA GLY A 189 -7.11 7.86 1.79
C GLY A 189 -6.92 9.09 0.93
N MET A 190 -6.23 10.10 1.47
CA MET A 190 -6.11 11.38 0.79
C MET A 190 -5.67 11.20 -0.66
N ARG A 191 -6.54 11.59 -1.59
CA ARG A 191 -6.27 11.47 -3.01
C ARG A 191 -5.49 12.68 -3.49
N VAL A 192 -4.17 12.58 -3.45
CA VAL A 192 -3.30 13.66 -3.95
C VAL A 192 -3.39 13.74 -5.48
N MET A 193 -3.70 14.93 -5.98
CA MET A 193 -3.88 15.21 -7.40
C MET A 193 -2.61 15.78 -8.04
N ASN A 194 -2.55 15.74 -9.36
CA ASN A 194 -1.45 16.25 -10.16
C ASN A 194 -1.30 17.77 -9.94
N LEU A 195 -0.07 18.24 -9.73
CA LEU A 195 0.22 19.64 -9.41
C LEU A 195 -0.03 20.61 -10.58
N ARG A 196 -0.27 20.12 -11.80
CA ARG A 196 -0.57 20.93 -12.99
C ARG A 196 -1.97 20.71 -13.57
N ASP A 197 -2.67 19.68 -13.10
CA ASP A 197 -4.03 19.34 -13.52
C ASP A 197 -4.76 18.69 -12.35
N GLY A 198 -5.48 19.50 -11.57
CA GLY A 198 -6.14 19.06 -10.35
C GLY A 198 -7.23 18.00 -10.58
N THR A 199 -7.63 17.76 -11.83
CA THR A 199 -8.63 16.74 -12.20
C THR A 199 -8.02 15.35 -12.33
N LYS A 200 -6.69 15.25 -12.49
CA LYS A 200 -5.97 13.98 -12.65
C LYS A 200 -5.29 13.57 -11.34
N LYS A 201 -5.35 12.28 -11.01
CA LYS A 201 -4.62 11.73 -9.87
C LYS A 201 -3.11 11.89 -10.10
N MET A 202 -2.35 12.21 -9.04
CA MET A 202 -0.89 12.19 -9.11
C MET A 202 -0.41 10.80 -9.55
N SER A 203 0.44 10.74 -10.57
CA SER A 203 0.95 9.49 -11.13
C SER A 203 2.46 9.55 -11.31
N LYS A 204 3.13 8.45 -10.96
CA LYS A 204 4.55 8.21 -11.25
C LYS A 204 4.89 8.20 -12.73
N SER A 205 3.91 7.95 -13.61
CA SER A 205 4.07 7.93 -15.07
C SER A 205 3.64 9.23 -15.74
N GLY A 206 3.45 10.31 -14.99
CA GLY A 206 3.12 11.63 -15.55
C GLY A 206 4.20 12.13 -16.51
N GLU A 207 3.78 12.89 -17.52
CA GLU A 207 4.63 13.38 -18.62
C GLU A 207 5.76 14.29 -18.12
N SER A 208 5.48 15.07 -17.07
CA SER A 208 6.45 15.95 -16.43
C SER A 208 6.67 15.59 -14.96
N ASP A 209 7.92 15.57 -14.52
CA ASP A 209 8.27 15.42 -13.11
C ASP A 209 7.70 16.55 -12.23
N MET A 210 7.41 17.73 -12.81
CA MET A 210 6.81 18.87 -12.11
C MET A 210 5.33 18.67 -11.74
N GLU A 211 4.72 17.57 -12.17
CA GLU A 211 3.32 17.21 -11.88
C GLU A 211 3.15 16.45 -10.57
N ARG A 212 4.26 16.00 -9.98
CA ARG A 212 4.28 15.13 -8.80
C ARG A 212 5.38 15.50 -7.82
N ILE A 213 5.17 15.20 -6.56
CA ILE A 213 6.24 15.17 -5.55
C ILE A 213 6.71 13.73 -5.42
N ASN A 214 7.99 13.47 -5.68
CA ASN A 214 8.61 12.17 -5.42
C ASN A 214 9.11 12.16 -3.97
N MET A 215 9.04 11.00 -3.30
CA MET A 215 9.51 10.88 -1.92
C MET A 215 11.04 10.99 -1.78
N LEU A 216 11.78 10.90 -2.89
CA LEU A 216 13.22 11.14 -2.97
C LEU A 216 13.59 12.56 -3.43
N ASP A 217 12.60 13.46 -3.60
CA ASP A 217 12.91 14.86 -3.93
C ASP A 217 13.63 15.53 -2.74
N ASP A 218 14.65 16.31 -3.05
CA ASP A 218 15.32 17.19 -2.07
C ASP A 218 14.46 18.42 -1.75
N ALA A 219 14.86 19.17 -0.72
CA ALA A 219 14.15 20.37 -0.27
C ALA A 219 13.90 21.37 -1.40
N ASP A 220 14.89 21.60 -2.26
CA ASP A 220 14.80 22.54 -3.38
C ASP A 220 13.77 22.11 -4.42
N ARG A 221 13.76 20.82 -4.77
CA ARG A 221 12.78 20.25 -5.71
C ARG A 221 11.38 20.28 -5.13
N ILE A 222 11.20 19.88 -3.87
CA ILE A 222 9.90 19.94 -3.17
C ILE A 222 9.35 21.37 -3.21
N ALA A 223 10.15 22.34 -2.74
CA ALA A 223 9.74 23.74 -2.69
C ALA A 223 9.43 24.30 -4.10
N LYS A 224 10.29 24.00 -5.08
CA LYS A 224 10.10 24.45 -6.47
C LYS A 224 8.81 23.89 -7.07
N LYS A 225 8.49 22.63 -6.83
CA LYS A 225 7.29 21.97 -7.37
C LYS A 225 6.02 22.56 -6.81
N PHE A 226 5.93 22.78 -5.49
CA PHE A 226 4.77 23.45 -4.89
C PHE A 226 4.64 24.92 -5.31
N ARG A 227 5.75 25.67 -5.37
CA ARG A 227 5.73 27.06 -5.86
C ARG A 227 5.26 27.17 -7.31
N LYS A 228 5.57 26.16 -8.15
CA LYS A 228 5.16 26.09 -9.56
C LYS A 228 3.87 25.29 -9.81
N ALA A 229 3.16 24.84 -8.77
CA ALA A 229 1.88 24.18 -8.94
C ALA A 229 0.90 25.13 -9.66
N ARG A 230 0.08 24.60 -10.55
CA ARG A 230 -0.96 25.36 -11.25
C ARG A 230 -2.03 25.77 -10.24
N THR A 231 -2.51 26.99 -10.36
CA THR A 231 -3.66 27.49 -9.61
C THR A 231 -4.46 28.44 -10.50
N ASP A 232 -5.71 28.67 -10.12
CA ASP A 232 -6.54 29.73 -10.68
C ASP A 232 -6.08 31.13 -10.19
N PRO A 233 -6.59 32.23 -10.76
CA PRO A 233 -6.18 33.59 -10.38
C PRO A 233 -6.87 34.12 -9.11
N GLU A 234 -7.86 33.42 -8.56
CA GLU A 234 -8.63 33.89 -7.42
C GLU A 234 -7.90 33.64 -6.10
N ALA A 235 -8.16 34.48 -5.09
CA ALA A 235 -7.73 34.21 -3.72
C ALA A 235 -8.38 32.92 -3.18
N LEU A 236 -7.82 32.35 -2.12
CA LEU A 236 -8.43 31.21 -1.45
C LEU A 236 -9.80 31.59 -0.87
N PRO A 237 -10.82 30.73 -1.00
CA PRO A 237 -12.12 30.98 -0.39
C PRO A 237 -12.02 30.92 1.15
N SER A 238 -13.01 31.48 1.85
CA SER A 238 -13.11 31.38 3.31
C SER A 238 -13.62 30.02 3.79
N GLU A 239 -14.28 29.26 2.91
CA GLU A 239 -14.95 28.00 3.25
C GLU A 239 -14.67 26.90 2.22
N MET A 240 -14.71 25.64 2.66
CA MET A 240 -14.41 24.47 1.84
C MET A 240 -15.33 24.33 0.62
N ALA A 241 -16.59 24.76 0.72
CA ALA A 241 -17.54 24.76 -0.39
C ALA A 241 -17.06 25.60 -1.59
N GLY A 242 -16.28 26.66 -1.34
CA GLY A 242 -15.67 27.48 -2.39
C GLY A 242 -14.59 26.77 -3.21
N LEU A 243 -14.14 25.58 -2.78
CA LEU A 243 -13.13 24.79 -3.48
C LEU A 243 -13.72 23.74 -4.43
N GLU A 244 -15.05 23.50 -4.41
CA GLU A 244 -15.68 22.43 -5.19
C GLU A 244 -15.42 22.52 -6.69
N ALA A 245 -15.48 23.73 -7.25
CA ALA A 245 -15.20 23.99 -8.66
C ALA A 245 -13.73 24.35 -8.96
N ARG A 246 -12.84 24.27 -7.95
CA ARG A 246 -11.43 24.70 -8.02
C ARG A 246 -10.50 23.55 -7.66
N PRO A 247 -10.35 22.55 -8.54
CA PRO A 247 -9.68 21.29 -8.20
C PRO A 247 -8.19 21.48 -7.86
N GLU A 248 -7.49 22.40 -8.51
CA GLU A 248 -6.11 22.75 -8.15
C GLU A 248 -6.02 23.34 -6.75
N ALA A 249 -6.92 24.28 -6.42
CA ALA A 249 -6.92 24.94 -5.12
C ALA A 249 -7.24 23.95 -4.01
N LYS A 250 -8.28 23.13 -4.23
CA LYS A 250 -8.68 22.03 -3.34
C LYS A 250 -7.50 21.11 -3.04
N ASN A 251 -6.81 20.64 -4.07
CA ASN A 251 -5.67 19.75 -3.92
C ASN A 251 -4.57 20.36 -3.02
N LEU A 252 -4.19 21.63 -3.24
CA LEU A 252 -3.14 22.25 -2.44
C LEU A 252 -3.56 22.50 -0.97
N VAL A 253 -4.83 22.85 -0.74
CA VAL A 253 -5.39 23.00 0.63
C VAL A 253 -5.42 21.66 1.35
N GLU A 254 -5.88 20.60 0.69
CA GLU A 254 -5.92 19.26 1.27
C GLU A 254 -4.51 18.71 1.55
N ILE A 255 -3.52 19.00 0.68
CA ILE A 255 -2.11 18.62 0.95
C ILE A 255 -1.59 19.35 2.18
N TYR A 256 -1.85 20.66 2.30
CA TYR A 256 -1.44 21.42 3.49
C TYR A 256 -2.06 20.81 4.75
N ALA A 257 -3.38 20.62 4.74
CA ALA A 257 -4.14 20.03 5.84
C ALA A 257 -3.56 18.68 6.28
N ALA A 258 -3.27 17.79 5.32
CA ALA A 258 -2.74 16.47 5.59
C ALA A 258 -1.30 16.48 6.15
N LEU A 259 -0.45 17.41 5.71
CA LEU A 259 0.91 17.57 6.22
C LEU A 259 0.94 18.25 7.60
N ALA A 260 0.03 19.21 7.84
CA ALA A 260 -0.12 19.91 9.11
C ALA A 260 -0.95 19.14 10.14
N GLU A 261 -1.58 18.04 9.75
CA GLU A 261 -2.45 17.23 10.61
C GLU A 261 -3.63 18.02 11.18
N MET A 262 -4.25 18.83 10.34
CA MET A 262 -5.37 19.69 10.70
C MET A 262 -6.49 19.62 9.66
N PRO A 263 -7.73 19.96 10.02
CA PRO A 263 -8.83 19.99 9.06
C PRO A 263 -8.66 21.11 8.02
N GLY A 264 -9.20 20.92 6.82
CA GLY A 264 -9.09 21.90 5.73
C GLY A 264 -9.71 23.25 6.08
N GLU A 265 -10.74 23.26 6.92
CA GLU A 265 -11.38 24.45 7.46
C GLU A 265 -10.40 25.30 8.27
N ALA A 266 -9.49 24.69 9.04
CA ALA A 266 -8.48 25.41 9.79
C ALA A 266 -7.45 26.06 8.85
N VAL A 267 -7.12 25.39 7.74
CA VAL A 267 -6.26 25.96 6.70
C VAL A 267 -6.93 27.19 6.07
N LEU A 268 -8.22 27.11 5.75
CA LEU A 268 -8.95 28.25 5.19
C LEU A 268 -9.22 29.37 6.20
N ALA A 269 -9.31 29.06 7.50
CA ALA A 269 -9.36 30.08 8.54
C ALA A 269 -8.07 30.92 8.59
N GLU A 270 -6.92 30.31 8.32
CA GLU A 270 -5.63 31.00 8.29
C GLU A 270 -5.35 31.71 6.96
N PHE A 271 -5.67 31.06 5.83
CA PHE A 271 -5.27 31.51 4.49
C PHE A 271 -6.42 32.02 3.62
N GLY A 272 -7.67 31.91 4.08
CA GLY A 272 -8.85 32.42 3.36
C GLY A 272 -8.75 33.91 3.08
N GLY A 273 -9.16 34.32 1.88
CA GLY A 273 -9.02 35.69 1.39
C GLY A 273 -7.61 36.08 0.95
N GLN A 274 -6.60 35.21 1.13
CA GLN A 274 -5.23 35.47 0.70
C GLN A 274 -4.96 34.91 -0.70
N GLY A 275 -4.04 35.53 -1.42
CA GLY A 275 -3.59 35.07 -2.73
C GLY A 275 -2.53 33.97 -2.66
N TRP A 276 -2.30 33.31 -3.81
CA TRP A 276 -1.32 32.24 -3.96
C TRP A 276 0.13 32.62 -3.64
N GLY A 277 0.46 33.92 -3.72
CA GLY A 277 1.77 34.45 -3.35
C GLY A 277 2.11 34.28 -1.86
N ARG A 278 1.11 34.11 -0.98
CA ARG A 278 1.32 33.78 0.43
C ARG A 278 1.15 32.29 0.71
N PHE A 279 0.13 31.66 0.13
CA PHE A 279 -0.16 30.26 0.39
C PHE A 279 0.90 29.28 -0.15
N LYS A 280 1.35 29.43 -1.40
CA LYS A 280 2.31 28.49 -2.00
C LYS A 280 3.67 28.48 -1.29
N PRO A 281 4.24 29.62 -0.87
CA PRO A 281 5.43 29.62 -0.04
C PRO A 281 5.24 28.89 1.29
N ALA A 282 4.14 29.15 2.00
CA ALA A 282 3.83 28.48 3.27
C ALA A 282 3.70 26.95 3.10
N LEU A 283 2.95 26.50 2.08
CA LEU A 283 2.86 25.08 1.74
C LEU A 283 4.22 24.47 1.38
N ALA A 284 5.03 25.20 0.60
CA ALA A 284 6.37 24.73 0.24
C ALA A 284 7.28 24.58 1.47
N GLU A 285 7.25 25.52 2.40
CA GLU A 285 8.01 25.48 3.65
C GLU A 285 7.57 24.31 4.53
N LEU A 286 6.26 24.16 4.76
CA LEU A 286 5.70 23.02 5.51
C LEU A 286 6.06 21.68 4.86
N ALA A 287 5.92 21.57 3.55
CA ALA A 287 6.25 20.35 2.83
C ALA A 287 7.75 20.01 2.92
N VAL A 288 8.63 21.00 2.84
CA VAL A 288 10.07 20.81 3.05
C VAL A 288 10.34 20.33 4.48
N GLU A 289 9.72 20.97 5.49
CA GLU A 289 9.88 20.60 6.90
C GLU A 289 9.49 19.13 7.13
N LYS A 290 8.33 18.69 6.60
CA LYS A 290 7.82 17.34 6.83
C LYS A 290 8.50 16.28 5.96
N LEU A 291 8.78 16.58 4.69
CA LEU A 291 9.23 15.58 3.73
C LEU A 291 10.75 15.46 3.61
N SER A 292 11.52 16.50 3.92
CA SER A 292 12.99 16.44 3.80
C SER A 292 13.64 15.43 4.75
N PRO A 293 13.19 15.27 6.02
CA PRO A 293 13.70 14.21 6.88
C PRO A 293 13.42 12.81 6.31
N ILE A 294 12.22 12.61 5.73
CA ILE A 294 11.84 11.36 5.09
C ILE A 294 12.73 11.10 3.87
N SER A 295 12.89 12.08 2.98
CA SER A 295 13.70 11.91 1.76
C SER A 295 15.18 11.71 2.06
N ALA A 296 15.71 12.35 3.10
CA ALA A 296 17.08 12.14 3.58
C ALA A 296 17.29 10.72 4.10
N GLU A 297 16.37 10.20 4.94
CA GLU A 297 16.47 8.84 5.47
C GLU A 297 16.27 7.78 4.38
N MET A 298 15.31 8.00 3.47
CA MET A 298 15.16 7.15 2.29
C MET A 298 16.44 7.08 1.48
N LYS A 299 17.08 8.23 1.21
CA LYS A 299 18.33 8.28 0.46
C LYS A 299 19.44 7.53 1.19
N ARG A 300 19.57 7.74 2.51
CA ARG A 300 20.57 7.03 3.34
C ARG A 300 20.41 5.51 3.25
N LEU A 301 19.18 5.01 3.37
CA LEU A 301 18.86 3.58 3.26
C LEU A 301 19.12 3.04 1.85
N MET A 302 18.78 3.81 0.81
CA MET A 302 19.05 3.43 -0.59
C MET A 302 20.54 3.40 -0.92
N ASP A 303 21.34 4.24 -0.26
CA ASP A 303 22.80 4.25 -0.35
C ASP A 303 23.46 3.16 0.55
N ALA A 304 22.68 2.45 1.37
CA ALA A 304 23.10 1.39 2.29
C ALA A 304 22.28 0.09 2.09
N PRO A 305 22.34 -0.55 0.91
CA PRO A 305 21.49 -1.70 0.58
C PRO A 305 21.66 -2.90 1.54
N ASP A 306 22.87 -3.12 2.07
CA ASP A 306 23.12 -4.21 3.02
C ASP A 306 22.36 -4.04 4.34
N GLU A 307 22.21 -2.80 4.82
CA GLU A 307 21.41 -2.49 6.01
C GLU A 307 19.93 -2.80 5.75
N LEU A 308 19.42 -2.36 4.60
CA LEU A 308 18.04 -2.58 4.22
C LEU A 308 17.74 -4.08 4.01
N ASP A 309 18.67 -4.82 3.42
CA ASP A 309 18.55 -6.27 3.25
C ASP A 309 18.58 -7.01 4.59
N ALA A 310 19.37 -6.54 5.57
CA ALA A 310 19.38 -7.10 6.92
C ALA A 310 18.05 -6.83 7.67
N LEU A 311 17.49 -5.62 7.53
CA LEU A 311 16.18 -5.30 8.09
C LEU A 311 15.08 -6.16 7.49
N LEU A 312 15.06 -6.33 6.16
CA LEU A 312 14.10 -7.18 5.47
C LEU A 312 14.29 -8.67 5.79
N ALA A 313 15.53 -9.13 6.00
CA ALA A 313 15.80 -10.49 6.45
C ALA A 313 15.24 -10.74 7.86
N THR A 314 15.50 -9.83 8.80
CA THR A 314 14.96 -9.90 10.17
C THR A 314 13.44 -9.92 10.17
N GLY A 315 12.80 -9.08 9.34
CA GLY A 315 11.35 -9.10 9.19
C GLY A 315 10.83 -10.39 8.56
N ALA A 316 11.56 -10.96 7.60
CA ALA A 316 11.20 -12.25 6.99
C ALA A 316 11.30 -13.41 7.98
N GLU A 317 12.26 -13.40 8.90
CA GLU A 317 12.37 -14.38 9.99
C GLU A 317 11.14 -14.31 10.91
N LYS A 318 10.79 -13.12 11.39
CA LYS A 318 9.56 -12.90 12.20
C LYS A 318 8.29 -13.32 11.45
N ALA A 319 8.22 -13.05 10.15
CA ALA A 319 7.11 -13.50 9.30
C ALA A 319 7.09 -15.03 9.17
N ALA A 320 8.23 -15.69 9.00
CA ALA A 320 8.34 -17.14 8.90
C ALA A 320 7.93 -17.84 10.20
N GLU A 321 8.21 -17.25 11.37
CA GLU A 321 7.77 -17.77 12.67
C GLU A 321 6.24 -17.89 12.80
N ILE A 322 5.50 -16.95 12.20
CA ILE A 322 4.03 -16.98 12.19
C ILE A 322 3.53 -17.91 11.08
N SER A 323 4.09 -17.76 9.87
CA SER A 323 3.57 -18.41 8.67
C SER A 323 3.93 -19.89 8.54
N GLY A 324 5.08 -20.31 9.07
CA GLY A 324 5.53 -21.71 9.06
C GLY A 324 4.54 -22.66 9.74
N PRO A 325 4.15 -22.43 11.01
CA PRO A 325 3.16 -23.26 11.70
C PRO A 325 1.79 -23.31 11.00
N VAL A 326 1.35 -22.19 10.41
CA VAL A 326 0.10 -22.14 9.64
C VAL A 326 0.20 -23.02 8.39
N LEU A 327 1.30 -22.90 7.65
CA LEU A 327 1.56 -23.69 6.46
C LEU A 327 1.65 -25.18 6.78
N GLU A 328 2.42 -25.59 7.79
CA GLU A 328 2.55 -27.00 8.19
C GLU A 328 1.20 -27.59 8.63
N ARG A 329 0.40 -26.84 9.39
CA ARG A 329 -0.96 -27.29 9.73
C ARG A 329 -1.86 -27.39 8.51
N THR A 330 -1.73 -26.49 7.53
CA THR A 330 -2.46 -26.57 6.26
C THR A 330 -2.12 -27.87 5.52
N PHE A 331 -0.84 -28.21 5.41
CA PHE A 331 -0.40 -29.47 4.82
C PHE A 331 -0.98 -30.69 5.54
N GLY A 332 -0.97 -30.70 6.88
CA GLY A 332 -1.58 -31.77 7.67
C GLY A 332 -3.08 -31.91 7.45
N ILE A 333 -3.82 -30.79 7.42
CA ILE A 333 -5.27 -30.79 7.15
C ILE A 333 -5.58 -31.33 5.75
N MET A 334 -4.76 -30.98 4.76
CA MET A 334 -4.90 -31.48 3.38
C MET A 334 -4.38 -32.91 3.19
N GLY A 335 -3.84 -33.55 4.23
CA GLY A 335 -3.40 -34.95 4.20
C GLY A 335 -2.04 -35.19 3.54
N PHE A 336 -1.19 -34.17 3.40
CA PHE A 336 0.16 -34.35 2.86
C PHE A 336 1.05 -35.10 3.85
N VAL A 337 1.80 -36.08 3.35
CA VAL A 337 2.82 -36.81 4.13
C VAL A 337 4.10 -35.99 4.15
N ARG A 338 4.33 -35.25 5.23
CA ARG A 338 5.56 -34.47 5.46
C ARG A 338 6.32 -35.05 6.65
N GLY A 339 7.61 -35.32 6.45
CA GLY A 339 8.49 -35.96 7.44
C GLY A 339 9.50 -35.00 8.05
N ARG A 340 9.08 -33.77 8.36
CA ARG A 340 9.93 -32.78 9.04
C ARG A 340 9.50 -32.62 10.48
#